data_AF-A0A2H5V5R4-F1
#
_entry.id   AF-A0A2H5V5R4-F1
#
_cell.length_a   1.000
_cell.length_b   1.000
_cell.length_c   1.000
_cell.angle_alpha   90.00
_cell.angle_beta   90.00
_cell.angle_gamma   90.00
#
_symmetry.space_group_name_H-M   'P 1'
#
loop_
_entity.id
_entity.type
_entity.pdbx_description
1 polymer ?
#
loop_
_entity_poly.entity_id
_entity_poly.type
_entity_poly.pdbx_seq_one_letter_code
_entity_poly.pdbx_strand_id
1 'polypeptide(L)'
;MDSLRDAKYLGGIGSILILLLPAPNVGFILYIIGIVLVAIAVKKIADAVGDSSIFNDMLISIILLIVGGAVGVVVGLALGLASFAQIFSRVFTGDGLPTDFTEPEAFQLFWGIFIAIFAALAVVWAFSIASSIFLRRSYGLISKRLGAGLFATAGLLYLIGAALAIILIGFVILFVAVVVQIVAFFTLPEYPPAPQSQTI
;
A
#
# COMPACT_ATOMS: atom_id res chain seq x y z
N MET A 1 25.06 -3.96 18.58
CA MET A 1 24.29 -5.22 18.42
C MET A 1 22.81 -4.90 18.64
N ASP A 2 22.30 -3.86 17.95
CA ASP A 2 21.03 -3.18 18.27
C ASP A 2 20.06 -3.10 17.08
N SER A 3 20.43 -3.69 15.94
CA SER A 3 19.68 -3.54 14.68
C SER A 3 18.26 -4.08 14.76
N LEU A 4 18.02 -5.20 15.47
CA LEU A 4 16.69 -5.77 15.63
C LEU A 4 15.82 -4.98 16.62
N ARG A 5 16.43 -4.49 17.72
CA ARG A 5 15.74 -3.62 18.67
C ARG A 5 15.31 -2.31 18.00
N ASP A 6 16.18 -1.71 17.20
CA ASP A 6 15.84 -0.54 16.40
C ASP A 6 14.74 -0.86 15.37
N ALA A 7 14.81 -2.02 14.70
CA ALA A 7 13.81 -2.45 13.75
C ALA A 7 12.42 -2.63 14.39
N LYS A 8 12.37 -3.19 15.60
CA LYS A 8 11.15 -3.30 16.40
C LYS A 8 10.51 -1.93 16.65
N TYR A 9 11.30 -0.95 17.10
CA TYR A 9 10.78 0.39 17.37
C TYR A 9 10.39 1.14 16.09
N LEU A 10 11.27 1.16 15.08
CA LEU A 10 11.01 1.84 13.81
C LEU A 10 9.81 1.23 13.08
N GLY A 11 9.73 -0.10 13.05
CA GLY A 11 8.64 -0.82 12.37
C GLY A 11 7.32 -0.68 13.12
N GLY A 12 7.33 -0.78 14.45
CA GLY A 12 6.14 -0.58 15.28
C GLY A 12 5.58 0.85 15.16
N ILE A 13 6.43 1.86 15.36
CA ILE A 13 6.05 3.28 15.22
C ILE A 13 5.61 3.57 13.79
N GLY A 14 6.36 3.10 12.78
CA GLY A 14 6.02 3.28 11.38
C GLY A 14 4.65 2.68 11.03
N SER A 15 4.34 1.50 11.57
CA SER A 15 3.05 0.85 11.36
C SER A 15 1.89 1.59 12.05
N ILE A 16 2.13 2.18 13.23
CA ILE A 16 1.15 3.04 13.90
C ILE A 16 0.87 4.29 13.05
N LEU A 17 1.91 4.91 12.48
CA LEU A 17 1.76 6.08 11.61
C LEU A 17 0.97 5.75 10.33
N ILE A 18 1.17 4.56 9.75
CA ILE A 18 0.37 4.07 8.62
C ILE A 18 -1.12 3.98 9.00
N LEU A 19 -1.44 3.50 10.21
CA LEU A 19 -2.82 3.37 10.70
C LEU A 19 -3.54 4.72 10.81
N LEU A 20 -2.79 5.83 10.95
CA LEU A 20 -3.31 7.19 11.04
C LEU A 20 -3.62 7.82 9.67
N LEU A 21 -3.62 7.05 8.59
CA LEU A 21 -4.06 7.51 7.26
C LEU A 21 -5.43 8.23 7.26
N PRO A 22 -6.45 7.80 8.04
CA PRO A 22 -7.75 8.50 8.08
C PRO A 22 -7.74 9.86 8.79
N ALA A 23 -6.61 10.27 9.39
CA ALA A 23 -6.52 11.52 10.13
C ALA A 23 -6.66 12.74 9.18
N PRO A 24 -7.50 13.75 9.52
CA PRO A 24 -7.66 14.94 8.70
C PRO A 24 -6.35 15.70 8.51
N ASN A 25 -6.12 16.25 7.30
CA ASN A 25 -4.99 17.12 6.91
C ASN A 25 -3.58 16.50 6.95
N VAL A 26 -3.26 15.68 7.95
CA VAL A 26 -1.90 15.13 8.17
C VAL A 26 -1.78 13.65 7.81
N GLY A 27 -2.88 12.92 7.63
CA GLY A 27 -2.88 11.47 7.44
C GLY A 27 -1.96 11.00 6.29
N PHE A 28 -1.94 11.71 5.17
CA PHE A 28 -1.08 11.37 4.03
C PHE A 28 0.42 11.51 4.35
N ILE A 29 0.80 12.56 5.07
CA ILE A 29 2.21 12.79 5.47
C ILE A 29 2.63 11.70 6.46
N LEU A 30 1.78 11.40 7.44
CA LEU A 30 2.04 10.33 8.42
C LEU A 30 2.16 8.96 7.74
N TYR A 31 1.33 8.67 6.74
CA TYR A 31 1.39 7.44 5.98
C TYR A 31 2.73 7.27 5.25
N ILE A 32 3.22 8.32 4.58
CA ILE A 32 4.52 8.28 3.88
C ILE A 32 5.65 8.05 4.89
N ILE A 33 5.68 8.83 5.97
CA ILE A 33 6.70 8.67 7.03
C ILE A 33 6.64 7.25 7.59
N GLY A 34 5.43 6.74 7.82
CA GLY A 34 5.19 5.39 8.32
C GLY A 34 5.77 4.31 7.40
N ILE A 35 5.49 4.37 6.10
CA ILE A 35 6.06 3.42 5.12
C ILE A 35 7.59 3.48 5.14
N VAL A 36 8.18 4.67 5.16
CA VAL A 36 9.63 4.84 5.17
C VAL A 36 10.25 4.21 6.42
N LEU A 37 9.65 4.41 7.60
CA LEU A 37 10.13 3.81 8.84
C LEU A 37 10.00 2.27 8.84
N VAL A 38 8.90 1.73 8.33
CA VAL A 38 8.74 0.27 8.15
C VAL A 38 9.78 -0.25 7.16
N ALA A 39 10.07 0.47 6.07
CA ALA A 39 11.10 0.08 5.10
C ALA A 39 12.49 0.03 5.73
N ILE A 40 12.84 1.03 6.54
CA ILE A 40 14.10 1.05 7.29
C ILE A 40 14.15 -0.11 8.30
N ALA A 41 13.05 -0.41 8.99
CA ALA A 41 12.97 -1.53 9.92
C ALA A 41 13.21 -2.87 9.21
N VAL A 42 12.54 -3.10 8.07
CA VAL A 42 12.72 -4.32 7.28
C VAL A 42 14.13 -4.41 6.69
N LYS A 43 14.74 -3.29 6.29
CA LYS A 43 16.15 -3.26 5.89
C LYS A 43 17.07 -3.71 7.04
N LYS A 44 16.88 -3.17 8.24
CA LYS A 44 17.66 -3.58 9.42
C LYS A 44 17.48 -5.07 9.74
N ILE A 45 16.28 -5.62 9.56
CA ILE A 45 16.01 -7.06 9.70
C ILE A 45 16.78 -7.85 8.64
N ALA A 46 16.69 -7.45 7.37
CA ALA A 46 17.39 -8.09 6.25
C ALA A 46 18.91 -8.14 6.49
N ASP A 47 19.49 -7.02 6.94
CA ASP A 47 20.91 -6.92 7.28
C ASP A 47 21.26 -7.80 8.50
N ALA A 48 20.39 -7.86 9.51
CA ALA A 48 20.62 -8.65 10.72
C ALA A 48 20.58 -10.18 10.48
N VAL A 49 19.78 -10.63 9.52
CA VAL A 49 19.67 -12.06 9.16
C VAL A 49 20.51 -12.43 7.93
N GLY A 50 21.20 -11.46 7.32
CA GLY A 50 22.04 -11.67 6.14
C GLY A 50 21.27 -12.05 4.86
N ASP A 51 19.99 -11.67 4.76
CA ASP A 51 19.11 -12.03 3.63
C ASP A 51 18.48 -10.78 3.01
N SER A 52 19.18 -10.22 2.01
CA SER A 52 18.75 -8.99 1.32
C SER A 52 17.47 -9.17 0.50
N SER A 53 17.07 -10.41 0.19
CA SER A 53 15.82 -10.68 -0.54
C SER A 53 14.59 -10.17 0.23
N ILE A 54 14.64 -10.15 1.56
CA ILE A 54 13.61 -9.58 2.44
C ILE A 54 13.33 -8.11 2.08
N PHE A 55 14.37 -7.30 2.01
CA PHE A 55 14.23 -5.87 1.74
C PHE A 55 13.95 -5.60 0.26
N ASN A 56 14.56 -6.37 -0.64
CA ASN A 56 14.30 -6.24 -2.08
C ASN A 56 12.83 -6.50 -2.43
N ASP A 57 12.21 -7.55 -1.87
CA ASP A 57 10.79 -7.81 -2.06
C ASP A 57 9.93 -6.67 -1.50
N MET A 58 10.27 -6.11 -0.33
CA MET A 58 9.56 -4.95 0.21
C MET A 58 9.70 -3.71 -0.68
N LEU A 59 10.90 -3.44 -1.19
CA LEU A 59 11.13 -2.31 -2.10
C LEU A 59 10.33 -2.47 -3.39
N ILE A 60 10.30 -3.67 -3.98
CA ILE A 60 9.47 -3.95 -5.16
C ILE A 60 8.00 -3.68 -4.85
N SER A 61 7.51 -4.09 -3.68
CA SER A 61 6.14 -3.77 -3.23
C SER A 61 5.88 -2.26 -3.18
N ILE A 62 6.77 -1.48 -2.56
CA ILE A 62 6.62 -0.02 -2.47
C ILE A 62 6.66 0.62 -3.87
N ILE A 63 7.60 0.22 -4.71
CA ILE A 63 7.73 0.74 -6.08
C ILE A 63 6.48 0.43 -6.88
N LEU A 64 5.94 -0.79 -6.80
CA LEU A 64 4.70 -1.16 -7.48
C LEU A 64 3.50 -0.33 -7.02
N LEU A 65 3.43 0.02 -5.73
CA LEU A 65 2.34 0.87 -5.22
C LEU A 65 2.46 2.30 -5.78
N ILE A 66 3.67 2.87 -5.80
CA ILE A 66 3.93 4.21 -6.34
C ILE A 66 3.67 4.25 -7.85
N VAL A 67 4.23 3.30 -8.60
CA VAL A 67 4.05 3.19 -10.05
C VAL A 67 2.59 2.95 -10.39
N GLY A 68 1.90 2.05 -9.68
CA GLY A 68 0.48 1.78 -9.87
C GLY A 68 -0.39 3.02 -9.66
N GLY A 69 -0.11 3.79 -8.61
CA GLY A 69 -0.77 5.08 -8.36
C GLY A 69 -0.52 6.08 -9.50
N ALA A 70 0.73 6.27 -9.90
CA ALA A 70 1.08 7.19 -10.98
C ALA A 70 0.45 6.79 -12.32
N VAL A 71 0.51 5.52 -12.70
CA VAL A 71 -0.11 4.99 -13.93
C VAL A 71 -1.63 5.13 -13.86
N GLY A 72 -2.24 4.85 -12.71
CA GLY A 72 -3.68 5.05 -12.49
C GLY A 72 -4.12 6.49 -12.73
N VAL A 73 -3.36 7.46 -12.20
CA VAL A 73 -3.62 8.90 -12.44
C VAL A 73 -3.47 9.23 -13.93
N VAL A 74 -2.41 8.78 -14.59
CA VAL A 74 -2.19 9.02 -16.02
C VAL A 74 -3.34 8.44 -16.86
N VAL A 75 -3.77 7.20 -16.58
CA VAL A 75 -4.89 6.54 -17.28
C VAL A 75 -6.19 7.29 -17.04
N GLY A 76 -6.48 7.67 -15.80
CA GLY A 76 -7.68 8.45 -15.46
C GLY A 76 -7.73 9.80 -16.16
N LEU A 77 -6.60 10.52 -16.20
CA LEU A 77 -6.50 11.79 -16.92
C LEU A 77 -6.61 11.61 -18.43
N ALA A 78 -5.96 10.59 -19.01
CA ALA A 78 -6.01 10.32 -20.45
C ALA A 78 -7.42 9.97 -20.93
N LEU A 79 -8.13 9.11 -20.21
CA LEU A 79 -9.50 8.72 -20.54
C LEU A 79 -10.52 9.80 -20.18
N GLY A 80 -10.27 10.56 -19.11
CA GLY A 80 -11.13 11.66 -18.66
C GLY A 80 -10.90 12.98 -19.40
N LEU A 81 -9.89 13.08 -20.27
CA LEU A 81 -9.51 14.33 -20.92
C LEU A 81 -10.65 14.94 -21.74
N ALA A 82 -11.43 14.12 -22.45
CA ALA A 82 -12.58 14.57 -23.23
C ALA A 82 -13.66 15.18 -22.31
N SER A 83 -14.01 14.48 -21.23
CA SER A 83 -14.96 14.98 -20.23
C SER A 83 -14.46 16.25 -19.54
N PHE A 84 -13.16 16.32 -19.24
CA PHE A 84 -12.52 17.50 -18.65
C PHE A 84 -12.57 18.70 -19.61
N ALA A 85 -12.25 18.49 -20.89
CA ALA A 85 -12.32 19.54 -21.92
C ALA A 85 -13.75 20.05 -22.11
N GLN A 86 -14.75 19.17 -22.07
CA GLN A 86 -16.16 19.55 -22.14
C GLN A 86 -16.59 20.40 -20.93
N ILE A 87 -16.22 19.98 -19.70
CA ILE A 87 -16.47 20.78 -18.48
C ILE A 87 -15.80 22.15 -18.61
N PHE A 88 -14.52 22.16 -18.97
CA PHE A 88 -13.75 23.40 -19.10
C PHE A 88 -14.39 24.36 -20.11
N SER A 89 -14.77 23.86 -21.28
CA SER A 89 -15.44 24.65 -22.31
C SER A 89 -16.72 25.29 -21.79
N ARG A 90 -17.60 24.52 -21.12
CA ARG A 90 -18.89 25.01 -20.62
C ARG A 90 -18.77 26.01 -19.48
N VAL A 91 -17.81 25.80 -18.60
CA VAL A 91 -17.50 26.76 -17.53
C VAL A 91 -17.00 28.07 -18.14
N PHE A 92 -16.19 27.99 -19.21
CA PHE A 92 -15.65 29.16 -19.88
C PHE A 92 -16.68 29.92 -20.72
N THR A 93 -17.60 29.22 -21.40
CA THR A 93 -18.67 29.82 -22.22
C THR A 93 -19.85 30.32 -21.40
N GLY A 94 -19.97 29.91 -20.13
CA GLY A 94 -21.07 30.30 -19.24
C GLY A 94 -22.33 29.45 -19.39
N ASP A 95 -22.27 28.36 -20.15
CA ASP A 95 -23.41 27.46 -20.41
C ASP A 95 -23.78 26.59 -19.20
N GLY A 96 -22.93 26.59 -18.16
CA GLY A 96 -23.12 25.78 -16.97
C GLY A 96 -22.96 24.27 -17.21
N LEU A 97 -23.02 23.49 -16.13
CA LEU A 97 -22.99 22.02 -16.25
C LEU A 97 -24.37 21.49 -16.60
N PRO A 98 -24.47 20.50 -17.51
CA PRO A 98 -25.75 19.88 -17.80
C PRO A 98 -26.26 19.16 -16.55
N THR A 99 -27.48 19.52 -16.13
CA THR A 99 -28.13 18.97 -14.93
C THR A 99 -29.21 17.95 -15.25
N ASP A 100 -29.69 17.93 -16.50
CA ASP A 100 -30.66 16.96 -16.97
C ASP A 100 -29.95 15.75 -17.58
N PHE A 101 -30.04 14.59 -16.91
CA PHE A 101 -29.42 13.34 -17.33
C PHE A 101 -30.09 12.69 -18.55
N THR A 102 -31.23 13.23 -19.02
CA THR A 102 -31.89 12.75 -20.25
C THR A 102 -31.23 13.32 -21.51
N GLU A 103 -30.49 14.42 -21.39
CA GLU A 103 -29.75 15.03 -22.49
C GLU A 103 -28.53 14.18 -22.88
N PRO A 104 -28.30 13.94 -24.19
CA PRO A 104 -27.16 13.15 -24.66
C PRO A 104 -25.80 13.65 -24.16
N GLU A 105 -25.67 14.97 -24.03
CA GLU A 105 -24.42 15.62 -23.61
C GLU A 105 -24.14 15.41 -22.12
N ALA A 106 -25.18 15.46 -21.28
CA ALA A 106 -25.07 15.13 -19.87
C ALA A 106 -24.64 13.67 -19.71
N PHE A 107 -25.35 12.77 -20.39
CA PHE A 107 -25.07 11.34 -20.35
C PHE A 107 -23.63 11.03 -20.77
N GLN A 108 -23.14 11.62 -21.89
CA GLN A 108 -21.76 11.44 -22.34
C GLN A 108 -20.73 11.96 -21.32
N LEU A 109 -20.98 13.11 -20.69
CA LEU A 109 -20.07 13.66 -19.69
C LEU A 109 -19.96 12.73 -18.47
N PHE A 110 -21.10 12.34 -17.89
CA PHE A 110 -21.13 11.45 -16.73
C PHE A 110 -20.54 10.08 -17.04
N TRP A 111 -20.88 9.53 -18.20
CA TRP A 111 -20.37 8.24 -18.65
C TRP A 111 -18.84 8.26 -18.88
N GLY A 112 -18.31 9.33 -19.47
CA GLY A 112 -16.88 9.49 -19.68
C GLY A 112 -16.10 9.58 -18.36
N ILE A 113 -16.61 10.36 -17.40
CA ILE A 113 -16.02 10.44 -16.04
C ILE A 113 -16.08 9.09 -15.34
N PHE A 114 -17.22 8.40 -15.45
CA PHE A 114 -17.41 7.08 -14.86
C PHE A 114 -16.38 6.09 -15.42
N ILE A 115 -16.25 5.98 -16.74
CA ILE A 115 -15.23 5.12 -17.37
C ILE A 115 -13.82 5.49 -16.91
N ALA A 116 -13.48 6.78 -16.90
CA ALA A 116 -12.16 7.24 -16.50
C ALA A 116 -11.82 6.85 -15.05
N ILE A 117 -12.76 7.05 -14.12
CA ILE A 117 -12.60 6.68 -12.71
C ILE A 117 -12.46 5.16 -12.55
N PHE A 118 -13.35 4.38 -13.15
CA PHE A 118 -13.32 2.92 -13.00
C PHE A 118 -12.07 2.30 -13.65
N ALA A 119 -11.63 2.82 -14.80
CA ALA A 119 -10.39 2.39 -15.43
C ALA A 119 -9.16 2.73 -14.56
N ALA A 120 -9.09 3.95 -14.02
CA ALA A 120 -8.01 4.34 -13.10
C ALA A 120 -7.97 3.47 -11.84
N LEU A 121 -9.13 3.24 -11.21
CA LEU A 121 -9.25 2.38 -10.03
C LEU A 121 -8.88 0.93 -10.33
N ALA A 122 -9.29 0.39 -11.48
CA ALA A 122 -8.94 -0.98 -11.88
C ALA A 122 -7.42 -1.14 -12.04
N VAL A 123 -6.74 -0.15 -12.63
CA VAL A 123 -5.27 -0.13 -12.75
C VAL A 123 -4.61 -0.09 -11.37
N VAL A 124 -5.01 0.85 -10.51
CA VAL A 124 -4.46 0.96 -9.14
C VAL A 124 -4.68 -0.33 -8.36
N TRP A 125 -5.86 -0.94 -8.48
CA TRP A 125 -6.21 -2.20 -7.83
C TRP A 125 -5.33 -3.37 -8.29
N ALA A 126 -5.13 -3.52 -9.60
CA ALA A 126 -4.26 -4.56 -10.16
C ALA A 126 -2.81 -4.43 -9.65
N PHE A 127 -2.26 -3.22 -9.64
CA PHE A 127 -0.93 -2.95 -9.09
C PHE A 127 -0.87 -3.15 -7.58
N SER A 128 -1.95 -2.85 -6.84
CA SER A 128 -2.04 -3.08 -5.40
C SER A 128 -1.99 -4.58 -5.07
N ILE A 129 -2.66 -5.42 -5.86
CA ILE A 129 -2.55 -6.88 -5.75
C ILE A 129 -1.11 -7.31 -6.02
N ALA A 130 -0.51 -6.87 -7.13
CA ALA A 130 0.87 -7.20 -7.46
C ALA A 130 1.85 -6.79 -6.33
N SER A 131 1.71 -5.57 -5.82
CA SER A 131 2.48 -5.04 -4.68
C SER A 131 2.34 -5.93 -3.44
N SER A 132 1.11 -6.32 -3.08
CA SER A 132 0.84 -7.13 -1.90
C SER A 132 1.44 -8.54 -1.97
N ILE A 133 1.65 -9.09 -3.18
CA ILE A 133 2.33 -10.38 -3.37
C ILE A 133 3.80 -10.27 -2.91
N PHE A 134 4.49 -9.20 -3.30
CA PHE A 134 5.88 -8.99 -2.89
C PHE A 134 5.99 -8.66 -1.41
N LEU A 135 5.05 -7.88 -0.85
CA LEU A 135 4.99 -7.64 0.59
C LEU A 135 4.82 -8.95 1.38
N ARG A 136 3.92 -9.83 0.92
CA ARG A 136 3.72 -11.16 1.52
C ARG A 136 4.99 -12.02 1.46
N ARG A 137 5.76 -11.95 0.36
CA ARG A 137 7.03 -12.67 0.25
C ARG A 137 8.06 -12.14 1.25
N SER A 138 8.25 -10.82 1.31
CA SER A 138 9.14 -10.17 2.28
C SER A 138 8.80 -10.60 3.73
N TYR A 139 7.52 -10.49 4.11
CA TYR A 139 7.09 -10.83 5.47
C TYR A 139 7.14 -12.33 5.77
N GLY A 140 6.88 -13.17 4.76
CA GLY A 140 7.08 -14.61 4.85
C GLY A 140 8.54 -14.98 5.10
N LEU A 141 9.49 -14.28 4.47
CA LEU A 141 10.92 -14.47 4.70
C LEU A 141 11.32 -14.03 6.12
N ILE A 142 10.86 -12.88 6.60
CA ILE A 142 11.08 -12.44 7.99
C ILE A 142 10.60 -13.52 8.97
N SER A 143 9.38 -14.02 8.76
CA SER A 143 8.78 -15.07 9.60
C SER A 143 9.62 -16.35 9.61
N LYS A 144 10.13 -16.79 8.45
CA LYS A 144 10.98 -17.99 8.34
C LYS A 144 12.34 -17.81 9.01
N ARG A 145 12.95 -16.63 8.91
CA ARG A 145 14.30 -16.37 9.44
C ARG A 145 14.31 -16.10 10.94
N LEU A 146 13.26 -15.47 11.46
CA LEU A 146 13.17 -15.07 12.87
C LEU A 146 12.18 -15.90 13.70
N GLY A 147 11.46 -16.85 13.10
CA GLY A 147 10.41 -17.62 13.77
C GLY A 147 9.16 -16.79 14.12
N ALA A 148 9.06 -15.55 13.62
CA ALA A 148 7.97 -14.63 13.93
C ALA A 148 6.75 -14.86 13.03
N GLY A 149 5.87 -15.79 13.39
CA GLY A 149 4.68 -16.18 12.61
C GLY A 149 3.70 -15.04 12.27
N LEU A 150 3.68 -13.98 13.08
CA LEU A 150 2.78 -12.83 12.87
C LEU A 150 3.11 -12.03 11.61
N PHE A 151 4.37 -11.98 11.17
CA PHE A 151 4.71 -11.34 9.89
C PHE A 151 4.06 -12.07 8.71
N ALA A 152 4.14 -13.40 8.67
CA ALA A 152 3.50 -14.18 7.62
C ALA A 152 1.97 -13.97 7.60
N THR A 153 1.37 -13.84 8.79
CA THR A 153 -0.07 -13.55 8.94
C THR A 153 -0.42 -12.15 8.42
N ALA A 154 0.34 -11.12 8.83
CA ALA A 154 0.15 -9.76 8.33
C ALA A 154 0.26 -9.70 6.80
N GLY A 155 1.32 -10.29 6.23
CA GLY A 155 1.53 -10.33 4.77
C GLY A 155 0.40 -11.03 4.02
N LEU A 156 -0.17 -12.09 4.60
CA LEU A 156 -1.34 -12.77 4.03
C LEU A 156 -2.59 -11.87 4.07
N LEU A 157 -2.83 -11.18 5.19
CA LEU A 157 -3.95 -10.25 5.31
C LEU A 157 -3.82 -9.08 4.34
N TYR A 158 -2.61 -8.55 4.12
CA TYR A 158 -2.39 -7.53 3.08
C TYR A 158 -2.79 -8.01 1.68
N LEU A 159 -2.42 -9.25 1.33
CA LEU A 159 -2.78 -9.84 0.04
C LEU A 159 -4.30 -10.03 -0.11
N ILE A 160 -4.94 -10.63 0.90
CA ILE A 160 -6.39 -10.84 0.89
C ILE A 160 -7.13 -9.50 0.88
N GLY A 161 -6.68 -8.54 1.69
CA GLY A 161 -7.26 -7.21 1.76
C GLY A 161 -7.14 -6.44 0.44
N ALA A 162 -5.99 -6.52 -0.23
CA ALA A 162 -5.81 -5.93 -1.56
C ALA A 162 -6.73 -6.57 -2.60
N ALA A 163 -6.85 -7.90 -2.61
CA ALA A 163 -7.73 -8.61 -3.53
C ALA A 163 -9.21 -8.25 -3.31
N LEU A 164 -9.65 -8.15 -2.05
CA LEU A 164 -11.04 -7.86 -1.69
C LEU A 164 -11.37 -6.35 -1.59
N ALA A 165 -10.43 -5.47 -1.92
CA ALA A 165 -10.63 -4.02 -1.84
C ALA A 165 -11.79 -3.53 -2.75
N ILE A 166 -12.07 -4.26 -3.83
CA ILE A 166 -13.11 -3.94 -4.82
C ILE A 166 -14.53 -3.93 -4.23
N ILE A 167 -14.80 -4.70 -3.17
CA ILE A 167 -16.11 -4.76 -2.49
C ILE A 167 -16.09 -4.08 -1.12
N LEU A 168 -15.16 -3.14 -0.89
CA LEU A 168 -14.92 -2.39 0.35
C LEU A 168 -14.49 -3.22 1.57
N ILE A 169 -14.89 -4.49 1.69
CA ILE A 169 -14.49 -5.36 2.81
C ILE A 169 -12.96 -5.51 2.89
N GLY A 170 -12.27 -5.42 1.75
CA GLY A 170 -10.81 -5.44 1.70
C GLY A 170 -10.16 -4.35 2.55
N PHE A 171 -10.77 -3.16 2.67
CA PHE A 171 -10.23 -2.10 3.52
C PHE A 171 -10.27 -2.47 5.01
N VAL A 172 -11.30 -3.18 5.46
CA VAL A 172 -11.37 -3.71 6.84
C VAL A 172 -10.26 -4.72 7.06
N ILE A 173 -10.03 -5.61 6.09
CA ILE A 173 -8.96 -6.61 6.17
C ILE A 173 -7.57 -5.95 6.16
N LEU A 174 -7.36 -4.91 5.34
CA LEU A 174 -6.12 -4.12 5.32
C LEU A 174 -5.88 -3.41 6.65
N PHE A 175 -6.93 -2.87 7.28
CA PHE A 175 -6.84 -2.29 8.61
C PHE A 175 -6.38 -3.33 9.65
N VAL A 176 -6.98 -4.52 9.63
CA VAL A 176 -6.54 -5.63 10.49
C VAL A 176 -5.10 -6.06 10.16
N ALA A 177 -4.71 -6.05 8.88
CA ALA A 177 -3.34 -6.37 8.46
C ALA A 177 -2.30 -5.42 9.10
N VAL A 178 -2.58 -4.11 9.11
CA VAL A 178 -1.74 -3.11 9.78
C VAL A 178 -1.66 -3.37 11.27
N VAL A 179 -2.78 -3.70 11.93
CA VAL A 179 -2.80 -4.03 13.36
C VAL A 179 -1.93 -5.26 13.65
N VAL A 180 -2.07 -6.33 12.87
CA VAL A 180 -1.24 -7.54 13.01
C VAL A 180 0.23 -7.23 12.73
N GLN A 181 0.53 -6.35 11.76
CA GLN A 181 1.89 -5.88 11.50
C GLN A 181 2.49 -5.13 12.69
N ILE A 182 1.74 -4.25 13.37
CA ILE A 182 2.18 -3.56 14.59
C ILE A 182 2.59 -4.59 15.64
N VAL A 183 1.72 -5.57 15.91
CA VAL A 183 2.02 -6.64 16.88
C VAL A 183 3.24 -7.44 16.45
N ALA A 184 3.35 -7.78 15.15
CA ALA A 184 4.49 -8.52 14.61
C ALA A 184 5.82 -7.81 14.90
N PHE A 185 5.92 -6.51 14.64
CA PHE A 185 7.12 -5.73 14.95
C PHE A 185 7.43 -5.67 16.45
N PHE A 186 6.43 -5.46 17.31
CA PHE A 186 6.65 -5.42 18.75
C PHE A 186 7.03 -6.77 19.38
N THR A 187 6.67 -7.87 18.72
CA THR A 187 7.06 -9.24 19.12
C THR A 187 8.40 -9.70 18.57
N LEU A 188 9.12 -8.86 17.79
CA LEU A 188 10.42 -9.24 17.27
C LEU A 188 11.41 -9.57 18.40
N PRO A 189 12.22 -10.64 18.27
CA PRO A 189 13.28 -10.94 19.20
C PRO A 189 14.33 -9.82 19.17
N GLU A 190 14.86 -9.48 20.35
CA GLU A 190 15.80 -8.35 20.49
C GLU A 190 17.22 -8.69 19.99
N TYR A 191 17.53 -9.98 19.86
CA TYR A 191 18.79 -10.50 19.34
C TYR A 191 18.56 -11.55 18.24
N PRO A 192 19.41 -11.60 17.19
CA PRO A 192 19.35 -12.66 16.20
C PRO A 192 19.57 -14.01 16.89
N PRO A 193 19.00 -15.12 16.37
CA PRO A 193 19.35 -16.46 16.84
C PRO A 193 20.88 -16.61 16.78
N ALA A 194 21.50 -17.04 17.89
CA ALA A 194 22.93 -17.30 17.92
C ALA A 194 23.29 -18.27 16.78
N PRO A 195 24.43 -18.09 16.09
CA PRO A 195 24.93 -19.09 15.17
C PRO A 195 24.94 -20.41 15.95
N GLN A 196 24.24 -21.43 15.46
CA GLN A 196 24.33 -22.76 16.05
C GLN A 196 25.82 -23.12 16.00
N SER A 197 26.47 -23.05 17.16
CA SER A 197 27.80 -23.59 17.34
C SER A 197 27.68 -25.04 16.92
N GLN A 198 28.29 -25.37 15.78
CA GLN A 198 28.53 -26.74 15.38
C GLN A 198 29.48 -27.34 16.43
N THR A 199 28.91 -27.75 17.57
CA THR A 199 29.48 -28.76 18.43
C THR A 199 29.14 -30.08 17.77
N ILE A 200 30.09 -30.61 17.00
CA ILE A 200 30.78 -31.89 17.24
C ILE A 200 32.00 -31.90 16.30
#